data_AF-A0A3N2QAR4-F1
#
_entry.id   AF-A0A3N2QAR4-F1
#
_cell.length_a   1.000
_cell.length_b   1.000
_cell.length_c   1.000
_cell.angle_alpha   90.00
_cell.angle_beta   90.00
_cell.angle_gamma   90.00
#
_symmetry.space_group_name_H-M   'P 1'
#
loop_
_entity.id
_entity.type
_entity.pdbx_description
1 polymer ?
#
loop_
_entity_poly.entity_id
_entity_poly.type
_entity_poly.pdbx_seq_one_letter_code
_entity_poly.pdbx_strand_id
1 'polypeptide(L)'
;MPSSPLNQFRPPRPRHLPGNASSNSRTLQSGAIHLPPSESSPQGPLIQRRVQGKGQTMTNPSSSPQPSPSASQPTTITRLSRSLTKDEHTILLRHRLSVATIQALLTIPPGATPDLILQKASLATELRAFPLRPGEKPLFTTLNAHAWTLWPLAVSRPSQTWEKAFLVAQSEASARDEWLYLPRIDRVARAPLLADRRHLLSTLCRALRCAADLAALRRDGSVLRRCLELARCLAASAWEGRPASELRQVPGIGAKKAETLISAGVASVRRLAELEFYHIERLLSRNPPFGQETLLTLRTFPVIKVRARFERWATVEDGEALREWDAAAGGEEDRRDGVASSRSDNRDSGRQGKRMAILRAEIRCVNEVVPTWKKDHVPWVCLAVERGPLPQGHRVVDSRRGGGSGNSGTAPPPAVGDARRNAVTGEGELLFFWRGSIKRLMGGVGMDLAFAAALQPRESIFLWASCEDIVGTLVEMGITAPDV
;
A
#
# COMPACT_ATOMS: atom_id res chain seq x y z
N MET A 1 -31.60 -15.61 -48.38
CA MET A 1 -31.17 -15.45 -49.78
C MET A 1 -31.37 -13.99 -50.18
N PRO A 2 -30.46 -13.35 -50.93
CA PRO A 2 -29.01 -13.57 -51.04
C PRO A 2 -28.25 -12.23 -50.78
N SER A 3 -27.06 -12.22 -50.17
CA SER A 3 -25.71 -12.33 -50.75
C SER A 3 -24.93 -11.00 -50.70
N SER A 4 -23.87 -11.00 -49.89
CA SER A 4 -22.76 -10.03 -49.88
C SER A 4 -22.02 -9.96 -51.25
N PRO A 5 -21.07 -9.03 -51.46
CA PRO A 5 -19.72 -9.35 -51.01
C PRO A 5 -18.91 -8.20 -50.36
N LEU A 6 -18.02 -8.68 -49.50
CA LEU A 6 -16.81 -8.06 -48.98
C LEU A 6 -16.02 -7.24 -50.01
N ASN A 7 -15.44 -6.11 -49.58
CA ASN A 7 -14.10 -5.78 -50.05
C ASN A 7 -13.20 -5.22 -48.95
N GLN A 8 -11.97 -5.72 -48.97
CA GLN A 8 -10.98 -5.71 -47.92
C GLN A 8 -10.10 -4.46 -48.03
N PHE A 9 -9.93 -3.69 -46.96
CA PHE A 9 -8.87 -2.68 -46.87
C PHE A 9 -7.71 -3.20 -46.02
N ARG A 10 -6.60 -3.51 -46.70
CA ARG A 10 -5.27 -3.80 -46.13
C ARG A 10 -4.48 -2.49 -45.96
N PRO A 11 -3.63 -2.35 -44.93
CA PRO A 11 -2.87 -1.13 -44.64
C PRO A 11 -1.58 -1.03 -45.49
N PRO A 12 -1.06 0.19 -45.75
CA PRO A 12 0.20 0.37 -46.46
C PRO A 12 1.41 0.15 -45.55
N ARG A 13 2.43 -0.56 -46.08
CA ARG A 13 3.78 -0.72 -45.52
C ARG A 13 4.73 0.40 -46.02
N PRO A 14 5.86 0.64 -45.33
CA PRO A 14 6.61 1.89 -45.38
C PRO A 14 7.57 1.98 -46.58
N ARG A 15 7.75 3.20 -47.10
CA ARG A 15 8.80 3.51 -48.09
C ARG A 15 10.10 3.89 -47.37
N HIS A 16 11.14 3.11 -47.63
CA HIS A 16 12.54 3.49 -47.51
C HIS A 16 12.88 4.58 -48.52
N LEU A 17 13.81 5.49 -48.17
CA LEU A 17 14.77 6.17 -49.07
C LEU A 17 15.82 6.91 -48.18
N PRO A 18 16.99 7.33 -48.72
CA PRO A 18 18.26 6.69 -48.42
C PRO A 18 19.26 7.59 -47.66
N GLY A 19 20.38 6.98 -47.29
CA GLY A 19 21.48 7.62 -46.58
C GLY A 19 22.27 8.63 -47.39
N ASN A 20 22.99 9.48 -46.66
CA ASN A 20 24.16 10.19 -47.13
C ASN A 20 25.25 10.07 -46.06
N ALA A 21 26.37 9.48 -46.47
CA ALA A 21 27.64 9.46 -45.77
C ALA A 21 28.62 10.35 -46.55
N SER A 22 29.39 11.18 -45.84
CA SER A 22 30.74 11.69 -46.16
C SER A 22 31.00 12.91 -45.25
N SER A 23 31.80 12.81 -44.19
CA SER A 23 33.27 12.71 -44.11
C SER A 23 33.96 14.09 -44.05
N ASN A 24 34.68 14.33 -42.94
CA ASN A 24 36.05 14.87 -42.84
C ASN A 24 36.30 15.30 -41.38
N SER A 25 37.06 14.55 -40.57
CA SER A 25 38.53 14.52 -40.48
C SER A 25 39.15 15.84 -39.98
N ARG A 26 39.63 15.83 -38.73
CA ARG A 26 40.90 16.48 -38.32
C ARG A 26 41.39 15.91 -36.98
N THR A 27 42.57 15.32 -37.06
CA THR A 27 43.45 14.86 -35.99
C THR A 27 44.63 15.85 -35.88
N LEU A 28 45.42 15.73 -34.80
CA LEU A 28 46.69 16.42 -34.43
C LEU A 28 46.48 17.68 -33.57
N GLN A 29 47.21 17.95 -32.48
CA GLN A 29 48.49 17.46 -31.95
C GLN A 29 48.59 17.89 -30.46
N SER A 30 49.12 17.04 -29.57
CA SER A 30 50.44 17.14 -28.89
C SER A 30 50.62 18.27 -27.85
N GLY A 31 51.08 17.88 -26.66
CA GLY A 31 51.52 18.77 -25.59
C GLY A 31 51.92 17.99 -24.33
N ALA A 32 53.00 17.21 -24.42
CA ALA A 32 53.68 16.60 -23.27
C ALA A 32 54.61 17.62 -22.61
N ILE A 33 54.66 17.65 -21.28
CA ILE A 33 55.81 18.17 -20.53
C ILE A 33 56.19 17.17 -19.41
N HIS A 34 57.49 17.02 -19.31
CA HIS A 34 58.30 16.00 -18.66
C HIS A 34 58.55 16.30 -17.16
N LEU A 35 58.67 15.22 -16.38
CA LEU A 35 59.28 15.03 -15.04
C LEU A 35 60.73 15.58 -14.96
N PRO A 36 61.40 15.76 -13.78
CA PRO A 36 61.95 14.62 -12.99
C PRO A 36 62.23 14.92 -11.45
N PRO A 37 63.14 14.23 -10.72
CA PRO A 37 62.79 13.40 -9.53
C PRO A 37 63.68 13.62 -8.27
N SER A 38 63.45 12.86 -7.19
CA SER A 38 64.47 12.50 -6.13
C SER A 38 63.83 11.54 -5.11
N GLU A 39 64.10 10.22 -5.15
CA GLU A 39 65.12 9.47 -4.39
C GLU A 39 65.10 9.60 -2.85
N SER A 40 64.82 8.46 -2.19
CA SER A 40 65.68 7.74 -1.20
C SER A 40 64.93 7.19 0.04
N SER A 41 65.00 5.87 0.21
CA SER A 41 64.82 5.15 1.49
C SER A 41 66.11 5.23 2.31
N PRO A 42 66.11 4.97 3.64
CA PRO A 42 66.36 3.60 4.14
C PRO A 42 65.73 3.21 5.52
N GLN A 43 65.48 1.89 5.65
CA GLN A 43 65.74 0.96 6.79
C GLN A 43 65.34 1.24 8.27
N GLY A 44 64.46 0.37 8.80
CA GLY A 44 64.54 -0.46 10.04
C GLY A 44 64.79 0.16 11.45
N PRO A 45 64.66 -0.59 12.57
CA PRO A 45 64.46 -2.04 12.72
C PRO A 45 63.38 -2.52 13.73
N LEU A 46 63.18 -3.85 13.76
CA LEU A 46 62.51 -4.67 14.78
C LEU A 46 63.23 -4.65 16.14
N ILE A 47 62.48 -4.76 17.25
CA ILE A 47 62.94 -5.34 18.52
C ILE A 47 61.90 -6.32 19.07
N GLN A 48 62.32 -7.57 19.25
CA GLN A 48 61.72 -8.60 20.11
C GLN A 48 62.17 -8.38 21.56
N ARG A 49 61.32 -8.69 22.55
CA ARG A 49 61.78 -9.32 23.81
C ARG A 49 60.83 -10.42 24.29
N ARG A 50 61.41 -11.63 24.22
CA ARG A 50 61.19 -12.91 24.91
C ARG A 50 60.94 -12.72 26.42
N VAL A 51 60.26 -13.63 27.15
CA VAL A 51 60.93 -14.70 27.93
C VAL A 51 59.92 -15.61 28.67
N GLN A 52 60.10 -16.94 28.45
CA GLN A 52 59.99 -18.14 29.32
C GLN A 52 58.67 -18.49 30.08
N GLY A 53 58.26 -19.75 30.24
CA GLY A 53 58.95 -21.02 29.94
C GLY A 53 58.13 -22.29 30.23
N LYS A 54 58.71 -23.44 29.80
CA LYS A 54 58.68 -24.84 30.30
C LYS A 54 57.55 -25.24 31.27
N GLY A 55 56.90 -26.41 31.19
CA GLY A 55 57.04 -27.62 30.39
C GLY A 55 56.22 -28.76 31.02
N GLN A 56 56.04 -29.88 30.28
CA GLN A 56 55.66 -31.24 30.75
C GLN A 56 54.24 -31.39 31.39
N THR A 57 53.41 -32.44 31.25
CA THR A 57 53.50 -33.85 30.79
C THR A 57 52.07 -34.44 30.69
N MET A 58 51.84 -35.30 29.69
CA MET A 58 51.04 -36.56 29.65
C MET A 58 49.67 -36.75 30.38
N THR A 59 48.69 -37.19 29.56
CA THR A 59 47.64 -38.23 29.76
C THR A 59 46.39 -38.01 30.63
N ASN A 60 45.22 -37.96 29.94
CA ASN A 60 43.85 -38.53 30.15
C ASN A 60 43.19 -38.56 31.56
N PRO A 61 41.84 -38.71 31.73
CA PRO A 61 40.76 -38.93 30.75
C PRO A 61 39.49 -38.04 30.94
N SER A 62 38.53 -38.23 30.03
CA SER A 62 37.10 -37.85 30.05
C SER A 62 36.42 -37.48 31.37
N SER A 63 35.74 -36.33 31.40
CA SER A 63 34.42 -36.16 32.06
C SER A 63 33.77 -34.84 31.61
N SER A 64 32.47 -34.90 31.38
CA SER A 64 31.57 -33.84 30.90
C SER A 64 31.48 -32.65 31.87
N PRO A 65 31.26 -31.40 31.39
CA PRO A 65 30.72 -30.35 32.25
C PRO A 65 29.33 -29.84 31.82
N GLN A 66 28.53 -29.58 32.85
CA GLN A 66 27.21 -28.97 32.84
C GLN A 66 27.18 -27.57 32.19
N PRO A 67 26.02 -27.10 31.68
CA PRO A 67 25.88 -25.74 31.17
C PRO A 67 25.54 -24.72 32.28
N SER A 68 26.27 -23.61 32.29
CA SER A 68 25.95 -22.36 33.02
C SER A 68 25.18 -21.38 32.11
N PRO A 69 24.50 -20.35 32.67
CA PRO A 69 23.24 -19.86 32.13
C PRO A 69 23.31 -18.59 31.25
N SER A 70 22.24 -18.48 30.44
CA SER A 70 21.56 -17.26 29.98
C SER A 70 22.32 -16.23 29.13
N ALA A 71 22.28 -16.43 27.81
CA ALA A 71 22.15 -15.35 26.86
C ALA A 71 20.66 -15.17 26.50
N SER A 72 20.13 -13.98 26.75
CA SER A 72 18.74 -13.58 26.51
C SER A 72 18.39 -13.73 25.03
N GLN A 73 17.56 -14.73 24.73
CA GLN A 73 16.98 -14.95 23.41
C GLN A 73 15.94 -13.87 23.07
N PRO A 74 15.74 -13.57 21.77
CA PRO A 74 14.76 -12.59 21.33
C PRO A 74 13.33 -13.06 21.60
N THR A 75 12.45 -12.09 21.83
CA THR A 75 11.01 -12.23 22.05
C THR A 75 10.38 -13.28 21.13
N THR A 76 9.92 -14.37 21.75
CA THR A 76 9.16 -15.46 21.16
C THR A 76 8.02 -14.91 20.29
N ILE A 77 8.11 -15.11 18.97
CA ILE A 77 6.92 -15.13 18.13
C ILE A 77 6.07 -16.27 18.69
N THR A 78 4.94 -15.95 19.33
CA THR A 78 3.92 -16.94 19.66
C THR A 78 3.45 -17.53 18.33
N ARG A 79 4.08 -18.62 17.92
CA ARG A 79 3.72 -19.36 16.72
C ARG A 79 2.33 -19.90 17.02
N LEU A 80 1.30 -19.25 16.50
CA LEU A 80 -0.06 -19.77 16.51
C LEU A 80 0.01 -21.10 15.76
N SER A 81 0.19 -22.18 16.51
CA SER A 81 0.23 -23.57 16.07
C SER A 81 -1.15 -24.09 15.71
N ARG A 82 -2.08 -23.19 15.36
CA ARG A 82 -3.39 -23.57 14.85
C ARG A 82 -3.30 -23.82 13.36
N SER A 83 -3.99 -24.86 12.91
CA SER A 83 -4.26 -25.06 11.50
C SER A 83 -5.08 -23.88 10.95
N LEU A 84 -4.87 -23.58 9.67
CA LEU A 84 -5.68 -22.60 8.96
C LEU A 84 -7.06 -23.19 8.68
N THR A 85 -8.10 -22.38 8.75
CA THR A 85 -9.43 -22.77 8.26
C THR A 85 -9.42 -22.89 6.73
N LYS A 86 -10.45 -23.53 6.15
CA LYS A 86 -10.61 -23.65 4.68
C LYS A 86 -10.60 -22.27 3.99
N ASP A 87 -11.29 -21.30 4.59
CA ASP A 87 -11.41 -19.94 4.06
C ASP A 87 -10.05 -19.22 4.13
N GLU A 88 -9.33 -19.33 5.26
CA GLU A 88 -7.98 -18.77 5.42
C GLU A 88 -6.97 -19.40 4.44
N HIS A 89 -7.06 -20.72 4.22
CA HIS A 89 -6.22 -21.41 3.26
C HIS A 89 -6.53 -20.98 1.82
N THR A 90 -7.79 -20.73 1.49
CA THR A 90 -8.18 -20.20 0.17
C THR A 90 -7.61 -18.81 -0.07
N ILE A 91 -7.64 -17.94 0.95
CA ILE A 91 -7.02 -16.62 0.91
C ILE A 91 -5.50 -16.74 0.72
N LEU A 92 -4.84 -17.64 1.46
CA LEU A 92 -3.41 -17.92 1.30
C LEU A 92 -3.05 -18.24 -0.15
N LEU A 93 -3.76 -19.20 -0.76
CA LEU A 93 -3.49 -19.64 -2.13
C LEU A 93 -3.70 -18.51 -3.15
N ARG A 94 -4.74 -17.69 -2.98
CA ARG A 94 -5.04 -16.53 -3.83
C ARG A 94 -3.89 -15.53 -3.85
N HIS A 95 -3.33 -15.22 -2.69
CA HIS A 95 -2.23 -14.24 -2.56
C HIS A 95 -0.84 -14.84 -2.74
N ARG A 96 -0.73 -16.17 -2.92
CA ARG A 96 0.55 -16.88 -3.08
C ARG A 96 1.55 -16.51 -1.98
N LEU A 97 1.08 -16.50 -0.74
CA LEU A 97 1.89 -16.23 0.45
C LEU A 97 2.11 -17.53 1.23
N SER A 98 3.18 -17.55 2.01
CA SER A 98 3.51 -18.66 2.91
C SER A 98 2.57 -18.70 4.10
N VAL A 99 2.41 -19.90 4.67
CA VAL A 99 1.63 -20.13 5.91
C VAL A 99 2.15 -19.25 7.05
N ALA A 100 3.47 -19.08 7.16
CA ALA A 100 4.08 -18.23 8.19
C ALA A 100 3.67 -16.76 8.05
N THR A 101 3.59 -16.23 6.83
CA THR A 101 3.08 -14.87 6.58
C THR A 101 1.62 -14.75 6.99
N ILE A 102 0.77 -15.70 6.61
CA ILE A 102 -0.65 -15.71 6.99
C ILE A 102 -0.81 -15.76 8.52
N GLN A 103 -0.06 -16.62 9.19
CA GLN A 103 -0.06 -16.70 10.65
C GLN A 103 0.33 -15.36 11.30
N ALA A 104 1.32 -14.65 10.76
CA ALA A 104 1.69 -13.32 11.24
C ALA A 104 0.57 -12.29 11.02
N LEU A 105 -0.08 -12.29 9.84
CA LEU A 105 -1.19 -11.38 9.53
C LEU A 105 -2.44 -11.64 10.39
N LEU A 106 -2.70 -12.91 10.74
CA LEU A 106 -3.79 -13.28 11.65
C LEU A 106 -3.62 -12.73 13.08
N THR A 107 -2.40 -12.28 13.45
CA THR A 107 -2.16 -11.62 14.73
C THR A 107 -2.54 -10.12 14.75
N ILE A 108 -2.99 -9.56 13.63
CA ILE A 108 -3.46 -8.17 13.59
C ILE A 108 -4.74 -8.06 14.45
N PRO A 109 -4.74 -7.27 15.53
CA PRO A 109 -5.90 -7.16 16.42
C PRO A 109 -7.06 -6.42 15.73
N PRO A 110 -8.30 -6.58 16.21
CA PRO A 110 -9.43 -5.81 15.73
C PRO A 110 -9.17 -4.30 15.81
N GLY A 111 -9.51 -3.55 14.76
CA GLY A 111 -9.33 -2.09 14.74
C GLY A 111 -7.86 -1.61 14.82
N ALA A 112 -6.88 -2.47 14.48
CA ALA A 112 -5.45 -2.17 14.51
C ALA A 112 -5.08 -0.90 13.75
N THR A 113 -4.17 -0.10 14.32
CA THR A 113 -3.67 1.15 13.72
C THR A 113 -2.87 0.89 12.43
N PRO A 114 -2.80 1.86 11.50
CA PRO A 114 -2.10 1.68 10.22
C PRO A 114 -0.62 1.31 10.35
N ASP A 115 0.08 1.87 11.35
CA ASP A 115 1.49 1.57 11.64
C ASP A 115 1.68 0.09 12.02
N LEU A 116 0.80 -0.43 12.89
CA LEU A 116 0.84 -1.83 13.30
C LEU A 116 0.51 -2.76 12.12
N ILE A 117 -0.48 -2.41 11.30
CA ILE A 117 -0.82 -3.18 10.09
C ILE A 117 0.39 -3.24 9.14
N LEU A 118 1.02 -2.09 8.86
CA LEU A 118 2.18 -2.02 7.98
C LEU A 118 3.38 -2.78 8.56
N GLN A 119 3.60 -2.71 9.88
CA GLN A 119 4.64 -3.47 10.57
C GLN A 119 4.38 -4.98 10.44
N LYS A 120 3.14 -5.44 10.67
CA LYS A 120 2.75 -6.85 10.55
C LYS A 120 2.90 -7.36 9.12
N ALA A 121 2.53 -6.57 8.12
CA ALA A 121 2.77 -6.90 6.72
C ALA A 121 4.26 -6.96 6.36
N SER A 122 5.09 -6.09 6.98
CA SER A 122 6.54 -6.06 6.78
C SER A 122 7.26 -7.29 7.35
N LEU A 123 6.63 -8.04 8.26
CA LEU A 123 7.13 -9.32 8.79
C LEU A 123 6.94 -10.51 7.83
N ALA A 124 6.35 -10.30 6.65
CA ALA A 124 6.13 -11.35 5.67
C ALA A 124 7.42 -12.12 5.33
N THR A 125 7.31 -13.45 5.29
CA THR A 125 8.45 -14.35 5.05
C THR A 125 9.07 -14.11 3.67
N GLU A 126 8.26 -13.73 2.69
CA GLU A 126 8.67 -13.43 1.31
C GLU A 126 9.62 -12.22 1.26
N LEU A 127 9.50 -11.28 2.21
CA LEU A 127 10.37 -10.11 2.27
C LEU A 127 11.79 -10.45 2.72
N ARG A 128 12.03 -11.65 3.28
CA ARG A 128 13.37 -12.13 3.63
C ARG A 128 14.32 -12.20 2.43
N ALA A 129 13.78 -12.24 1.20
CA ALA A 129 14.55 -12.14 -0.03
C ALA A 129 15.28 -10.79 -0.20
N PHE A 130 14.89 -9.75 0.55
CA PHE A 130 15.43 -8.39 0.42
C PHE A 130 16.09 -7.90 1.73
N PRO A 131 17.14 -8.57 2.24
CA PRO A 131 17.74 -8.22 3.52
C PRO A 131 18.35 -6.82 3.50
N LEU A 132 18.44 -6.21 4.68
CA LEU A 132 19.14 -4.95 4.88
C LEU A 132 20.65 -5.20 4.81
N ARG A 133 21.32 -4.65 3.78
CA ARG A 133 22.74 -4.88 3.54
C ARG A 133 23.59 -3.93 4.39
N PRO A 134 24.82 -4.31 4.82
CA PRO A 134 25.65 -3.46 5.66
C PRO A 134 25.86 -2.03 5.13
N GLY A 135 26.07 -1.88 3.82
CA GLY A 135 26.23 -0.57 3.17
C GLY A 135 24.96 0.30 3.13
N GLU A 136 23.79 -0.27 3.42
CA GLU A 136 22.52 0.45 3.48
C GLU A 136 22.19 0.95 4.90
N LYS A 137 22.85 0.42 5.95
CA LYS A 137 22.55 0.75 7.36
C LYS A 137 22.57 2.26 7.68
N PRO A 138 23.54 3.06 7.16
CA PRO A 138 23.54 4.50 7.40
C PRO A 138 22.31 5.19 6.81
N LEU A 139 21.89 4.78 5.60
CA LEU A 139 20.64 5.25 4.96
C LEU A 139 19.45 5.01 5.89
N PHE A 140 19.22 3.76 6.30
CA PHE A 140 18.06 3.42 7.11
C PHE A 140 18.05 4.06 8.51
N THR A 141 19.23 4.32 9.08
CA THR A 141 19.36 5.10 10.33
C THR A 141 18.82 6.53 10.13
N THR A 142 19.19 7.19 9.02
CA THR A 142 18.70 8.53 8.72
C THR A 142 17.25 8.56 8.29
N LEU A 143 16.78 7.59 7.50
CA LEU A 143 15.36 7.49 7.15
C LEU A 143 14.51 7.37 8.41
N ASN A 144 14.93 6.56 9.38
CA ASN A 144 14.18 6.39 10.62
C ASN A 144 14.02 7.69 11.42
N ALA A 145 15.03 8.56 11.38
CA ALA A 145 15.02 9.85 12.08
C ALA A 145 14.45 11.01 11.23
N HIS A 146 14.05 10.76 9.98
CA HIS A 146 13.66 11.83 9.06
C HIS A 146 12.28 12.42 9.39
N ALA A 147 12.11 13.74 9.22
CA ALA A 147 10.87 14.46 9.56
C ALA A 147 9.60 14.03 8.78
N TRP A 148 9.77 13.36 7.63
CA TRP A 148 8.63 12.83 6.86
C TRP A 148 8.26 11.41 7.26
N THR A 149 9.10 10.70 8.02
CA THR A 149 8.81 9.35 8.50
C THR A 149 7.66 9.42 9.49
N LEU A 150 6.54 8.78 9.13
CA LEU A 150 5.29 8.85 9.89
C LEU A 150 5.39 8.08 11.21
N TRP A 151 6.01 6.91 11.16
CA TRP A 151 6.14 5.98 12.26
C TRP A 151 7.60 5.56 12.38
N PRO A 152 8.41 6.32 13.14
CA PRO A 152 9.77 5.93 13.47
C PRO A 152 9.79 4.62 14.25
N LEU A 153 10.75 3.76 13.94
CA LEU A 153 11.09 2.58 14.72
C LEU A 153 11.70 3.00 16.05
N ALA A 154 11.37 2.25 17.11
CA ALA A 154 11.99 2.44 18.43
C ALA A 154 13.51 2.18 18.44
N VAL A 155 14.01 1.39 17.48
CA VAL A 155 15.43 1.15 17.30
C VAL A 155 16.09 2.29 16.52
N SER A 156 17.19 2.82 17.03
CA SER A 156 17.91 3.91 16.35
C SER A 156 18.70 3.43 15.13
N ARG A 157 19.13 2.17 15.10
CA ARG A 157 19.92 1.59 14.02
C ARG A 157 19.22 0.36 13.43
N PRO A 158 18.35 0.55 12.43
CA PRO A 158 17.67 -0.54 11.76
C PRO A 158 18.66 -1.55 11.17
N SER A 159 18.38 -2.83 11.36
CA SER A 159 19.23 -3.95 10.94
C SER A 159 18.43 -5.15 10.42
N GLN A 160 17.15 -5.26 10.76
CA GLN A 160 16.32 -6.39 10.39
C GLN A 160 15.62 -6.18 9.04
N THR A 161 15.28 -7.27 8.36
CA THR A 161 14.66 -7.20 7.03
C THR A 161 13.28 -6.52 7.05
N TRP A 162 12.47 -6.78 8.08
CA TRP A 162 11.16 -6.14 8.20
C TRP A 162 11.29 -4.63 8.46
N GLU A 163 12.32 -4.20 9.18
CA GLU A 163 12.60 -2.77 9.44
C GLU A 163 12.95 -2.05 8.13
N LYS A 164 13.74 -2.69 7.26
CA LYS A 164 13.99 -2.22 5.88
C LYS A 164 12.67 -2.10 5.11
N ALA A 165 11.86 -3.15 5.06
CA ALA A 165 10.61 -3.12 4.31
C ALA A 165 9.66 -2.02 4.81
N PHE A 166 9.52 -1.89 6.14
CA PHE A 166 8.70 -0.89 6.80
C PHE A 166 9.15 0.54 6.48
N LEU A 167 10.46 0.82 6.56
CA LEU A 167 11.01 2.14 6.24
C LEU A 167 10.96 2.43 4.74
N VAL A 168 11.25 1.46 3.86
CA VAL A 168 11.12 1.64 2.39
C VAL A 168 9.68 2.03 2.03
N ALA A 169 8.69 1.35 2.62
CA ALA A 169 7.28 1.64 2.39
C ALA A 169 6.93 3.09 2.74
N GLN A 170 7.36 3.56 3.93
CA GLN A 170 7.13 4.93 4.37
C GLN A 170 7.86 5.97 3.52
N SER A 171 9.09 5.65 3.11
CA SER A 171 9.95 6.55 2.32
C SER A 171 9.42 6.74 0.91
N GLU A 172 8.97 5.66 0.29
CA GLU A 172 8.44 5.69 -1.07
C GLU A 172 7.19 6.57 -1.15
N ALA A 173 6.25 6.40 -0.20
CA ALA A 173 5.02 7.18 -0.17
C ALA A 173 5.20 8.66 0.23
N SER A 174 6.30 8.99 0.92
CA SER A 174 6.58 10.36 1.39
C SER A 174 7.41 11.17 0.40
N ALA A 175 8.52 10.60 -0.05
CA ALA A 175 9.57 11.35 -0.73
C ALA A 175 9.77 10.94 -2.19
N ARG A 176 9.30 9.75 -2.61
CA ARG A 176 9.39 9.20 -3.98
C ARG A 176 10.76 9.39 -4.65
N ASP A 177 11.57 8.34 -4.66
CA ASP A 177 12.97 8.33 -5.15
C ASP A 177 13.94 9.25 -4.39
N GLU A 178 13.51 10.41 -3.88
CA GLU A 178 14.38 11.39 -3.19
C GLU A 178 15.07 10.79 -1.94
N TRP A 179 14.38 9.88 -1.25
CA TRP A 179 14.89 9.22 -0.05
C TRP A 179 16.14 8.36 -0.30
N LEU A 180 16.38 7.89 -1.54
CA LEU A 180 17.54 7.06 -1.89
C LEU A 180 18.89 7.81 -1.85
N TYR A 181 18.83 9.12 -1.62
CA TYR A 181 19.97 10.01 -1.60
C TYR A 181 20.25 10.58 -0.18
N LEU A 182 19.58 10.07 0.86
CA LEU A 182 19.62 10.62 2.23
C LEU A 182 20.09 9.61 3.31
N PRO A 183 21.29 9.74 3.90
CA PRO A 183 22.49 10.41 3.41
C PRO A 183 22.98 9.76 2.13
N ARG A 184 23.96 10.40 1.50
CA ARG A 184 24.56 9.90 0.27
C ARG A 184 25.23 8.54 0.53
N ILE A 185 24.52 7.46 0.19
CA ILE A 185 25.12 6.13 0.11
C ILE A 185 25.89 5.97 -1.21
N ASP A 186 26.90 5.12 -1.20
CA ASP A 186 27.70 4.82 -2.39
C ASP A 186 26.86 4.15 -3.48
N ARG A 187 27.27 4.34 -4.73
CA ARG A 187 26.59 3.77 -5.90
C ARG A 187 26.46 2.24 -5.81
N VAL A 188 27.47 1.57 -5.25
CA VAL A 188 27.52 0.12 -5.05
C VAL A 188 26.44 -0.35 -4.07
N ALA A 189 26.16 0.41 -3.00
CA ALA A 189 25.10 0.10 -2.04
C ALA A 189 23.71 0.46 -2.58
N ARG A 190 23.60 1.53 -3.38
CA ARG A 190 22.31 1.99 -3.93
C ARG A 190 21.77 1.08 -5.05
N ALA A 191 22.64 0.61 -5.94
CA ALA A 191 22.25 -0.20 -7.10
C ALA A 191 21.36 -1.41 -6.74
N PRO A 192 21.73 -2.26 -5.74
CA PRO A 192 20.86 -3.37 -5.37
C PRO A 192 19.56 -2.94 -4.70
N LEU A 193 19.57 -1.90 -3.87
CA LEU A 193 18.36 -1.37 -3.25
C LEU A 193 17.34 -0.92 -4.30
N LEU A 194 17.82 -0.25 -5.35
CA LEU A 194 17.01 0.15 -6.51
C LEU A 194 16.44 -1.04 -7.28
N ALA A 195 17.25 -2.08 -7.49
CA ALA A 195 16.83 -3.30 -8.18
C ALA A 195 15.75 -4.05 -7.38
N ASP A 196 15.93 -4.16 -6.06
CA ASP A 196 15.03 -4.90 -5.17
C ASP A 196 13.72 -4.15 -4.88
N ARG A 197 13.74 -2.81 -4.94
CA ARG A 197 12.65 -1.92 -4.50
C ARG A 197 11.28 -2.32 -5.03
N ARG A 198 11.16 -2.51 -6.35
CA ARG A 198 9.86 -2.78 -6.99
C ARG A 198 9.27 -4.11 -6.50
N HIS A 199 10.12 -5.12 -6.36
CA HIS A 199 9.70 -6.45 -5.90
C HIS A 199 9.36 -6.45 -4.40
N LEU A 200 10.12 -5.70 -3.59
CA LEU A 200 9.82 -5.48 -2.18
C LEU A 200 8.44 -4.83 -2.00
N LEU A 201 8.19 -3.70 -2.66
CA LEU A 201 6.91 -2.99 -2.57
C LEU A 201 5.75 -3.84 -3.11
N SER A 202 5.95 -4.54 -4.22
CA SER A 202 4.92 -5.45 -4.77
C SER A 202 4.57 -6.60 -3.80
N THR A 203 5.57 -7.13 -3.10
CA THR A 203 5.37 -8.19 -2.10
C THR A 203 4.62 -7.64 -0.88
N LEU A 204 4.97 -6.44 -0.44
CA LEU A 204 4.31 -5.77 0.67
C LEU A 204 2.84 -5.41 0.35
N CYS A 205 2.54 -4.86 -0.83
CA CYS A 205 1.17 -4.62 -1.27
C CYS A 205 0.34 -5.91 -1.32
N ARG A 206 0.96 -7.03 -1.72
CA ARG A 206 0.30 -8.35 -1.72
C ARG A 206 0.00 -8.83 -0.29
N ALA A 207 0.93 -8.65 0.65
CA ALA A 207 0.70 -8.94 2.06
C ALA A 207 -0.43 -8.07 2.65
N LEU A 208 -0.48 -6.78 2.33
CA LEU A 208 -1.55 -5.87 2.76
C LEU A 208 -2.92 -6.25 2.19
N ARG A 209 -3.00 -6.60 0.89
CA ARG A 209 -4.24 -7.10 0.27
C ARG A 209 -4.68 -8.45 0.85
N CYS A 210 -3.73 -9.29 1.27
CA CYS A 210 -4.06 -10.51 2.00
C CYS A 210 -4.60 -10.20 3.40
N ALA A 211 -4.00 -9.24 4.11
CA ALA A 211 -4.48 -8.79 5.41
C ALA A 211 -5.89 -8.19 5.32
N ALA A 212 -6.20 -7.50 4.22
CA ALA A 212 -7.54 -7.02 3.89
C ALA A 212 -8.54 -8.17 3.77
N ASP A 213 -8.26 -9.20 2.96
CA ASP A 213 -9.14 -10.37 2.82
C ASP A 213 -9.34 -11.10 4.17
N LEU A 214 -8.31 -11.20 5.01
CA LEU A 214 -8.40 -11.78 6.36
C LEU A 214 -9.21 -10.91 7.33
N ALA A 215 -9.16 -9.58 7.18
CA ALA A 215 -9.99 -8.65 7.95
C ALA A 215 -11.46 -8.75 7.52
N ALA A 216 -11.72 -8.86 6.22
CA ALA A 216 -13.07 -9.11 5.71
C ALA A 216 -13.66 -10.41 6.27
N LEU A 217 -12.88 -11.50 6.29
CA LEU A 217 -13.33 -12.78 6.85
C LEU A 217 -13.69 -12.67 8.34
N ARG A 218 -13.03 -11.78 9.09
CA ARG A 218 -13.29 -11.50 10.51
C ARG A 218 -14.34 -10.41 10.75
N ARG A 219 -14.91 -9.85 9.69
CA ARG A 219 -15.81 -8.68 9.71
C ARG A 219 -15.21 -7.44 10.38
N ASP A 220 -13.91 -7.23 10.24
CA ASP A 220 -13.23 -6.03 10.72
C ASP A 220 -13.08 -5.03 9.56
N GLY A 221 -14.06 -4.14 9.43
CA GLY A 221 -14.13 -3.12 8.38
C GLY A 221 -13.03 -2.06 8.54
N SER A 222 -12.72 -1.69 9.79
CA SER A 222 -11.67 -0.72 10.08
C SER A 222 -10.28 -1.20 9.62
N VAL A 223 -9.91 -2.45 9.93
CA VAL A 223 -8.63 -3.01 9.46
C VAL A 223 -8.66 -3.25 7.95
N LEU A 224 -9.78 -3.72 7.39
CA LEU A 224 -9.95 -3.88 5.95
C LEU A 224 -9.63 -2.58 5.20
N ARG A 225 -10.27 -1.48 5.60
CA ARG A 225 -10.10 -0.16 5.00
C ARG A 225 -8.66 0.33 5.09
N ARG A 226 -8.05 0.26 6.27
CA ARG A 226 -6.66 0.68 6.49
C ARG A 226 -5.67 -0.16 5.67
N CYS A 227 -5.87 -1.47 5.57
CA CYS A 227 -5.06 -2.35 4.73
C CYS A 227 -5.10 -1.93 3.25
N LEU A 228 -6.30 -1.66 2.73
CA LEU A 228 -6.49 -1.26 1.33
C LEU A 228 -5.99 0.16 1.06
N GLU A 229 -6.17 1.10 2.00
CA GLU A 229 -5.59 2.45 1.92
C GLU A 229 -4.06 2.40 1.91
N LEU A 230 -3.43 1.62 2.80
CA LEU A 230 -1.98 1.41 2.81
C LEU A 230 -1.49 0.81 1.50
N ALA A 231 -2.13 -0.26 1.01
CA ALA A 231 -1.75 -0.91 -0.24
C ALA A 231 -1.81 0.08 -1.41
N ARG A 232 -2.85 0.94 -1.43
CA ARG A 232 -3.02 1.98 -2.43
C ARG A 232 -1.96 3.07 -2.35
N CYS A 233 -1.64 3.54 -1.15
CA CYS A 233 -0.60 4.55 -0.95
C CYS A 233 0.76 4.06 -1.46
N LEU A 234 1.08 2.79 -1.23
CA LEU A 234 2.32 2.18 -1.72
C LEU A 234 2.31 1.97 -3.23
N ALA A 235 1.19 1.52 -3.81
CA ALA A 235 1.05 1.39 -5.26
C ALA A 235 1.19 2.74 -5.98
N ALA A 236 0.61 3.80 -5.42
CA ALA A 236 0.69 5.17 -5.91
C ALA A 236 2.02 5.86 -5.60
N SER A 237 2.84 5.30 -4.70
CA SER A 237 4.01 5.97 -4.10
C SER A 237 3.67 7.37 -3.57
N ALA A 238 2.51 7.45 -2.90
CA ALA A 238 1.92 8.70 -2.45
C ALA A 238 1.00 8.44 -1.26
N TRP A 239 1.13 9.20 -0.20
CA TRP A 239 0.20 9.12 0.94
C TRP A 239 -1.14 9.79 0.65
N GLU A 240 -2.24 9.11 0.94
CA GLU A 240 -3.57 9.72 0.85
C GLU A 240 -3.76 10.87 1.86
N GLY A 241 -4.41 11.94 1.44
CA GLY A 241 -4.72 13.08 2.31
C GLY A 241 -3.55 14.05 2.57
N ARG A 242 -2.33 13.72 2.14
CA ARG A 242 -1.23 14.72 2.10
C ARG A 242 -1.47 15.74 0.99
N PRO A 243 -1.16 17.02 1.20
CA PRO A 243 -1.05 17.97 0.11
C PRO A 243 -0.07 17.45 -0.96
N ALA A 244 -0.34 17.76 -2.23
CA ALA A 244 0.47 17.38 -3.41
C ALA A 244 0.52 15.89 -3.76
N SER A 245 0.10 14.97 -2.88
CA SER A 245 0.25 13.53 -3.12
C SER A 245 -0.52 13.07 -4.36
N GLU A 246 -1.75 13.56 -4.53
CA GLU A 246 -2.55 13.26 -5.70
C GLU A 246 -1.89 13.78 -6.98
N LEU A 247 -1.43 15.04 -6.96
CA LEU A 247 -0.84 15.72 -8.13
C LEU A 247 0.46 15.08 -8.59
N ARG A 248 1.30 14.58 -7.66
CA ARG A 248 2.57 13.92 -7.98
C ARG A 248 2.36 12.61 -8.75
N GLN A 249 1.17 12.02 -8.74
CA GLN A 249 0.87 10.83 -9.55
C GLN A 249 0.83 11.15 -11.05
N VAL A 250 0.61 12.41 -11.42
CA VAL A 250 0.56 12.84 -12.83
C VAL A 250 1.98 12.86 -13.41
N PRO A 251 2.26 12.10 -14.49
CA PRO A 251 3.53 12.14 -15.19
C PRO A 251 3.96 13.58 -15.52
N GLY A 252 5.21 13.92 -15.22
CA GLY A 252 5.74 15.26 -15.46
C GLY A 252 5.40 16.29 -14.37
N ILE A 253 4.63 15.95 -13.33
CA ILE A 253 4.38 16.79 -12.14
C ILE A 253 5.22 16.27 -10.96
N GLY A 254 6.36 16.91 -10.72
CA GLY A 254 7.21 16.69 -9.53
C GLY A 254 6.83 17.60 -8.35
N ALA A 255 7.54 17.48 -7.23
CA ALA A 255 7.26 18.21 -5.98
C ALA A 255 7.07 19.72 -6.19
N LYS A 256 8.02 20.39 -6.83
CA LYS A 256 7.96 21.84 -7.12
C LYS A 256 6.74 22.25 -7.94
N LYS A 257 6.37 21.46 -8.95
CA LYS A 257 5.17 21.75 -9.78
C LYS A 257 3.88 21.54 -8.97
N ALA A 258 3.84 20.49 -8.15
CA ALA A 258 2.70 20.23 -7.28
C ALA A 258 2.52 21.36 -6.25
N GLU A 259 3.59 21.87 -5.65
CA GLU A 259 3.57 23.03 -4.75
C GLU A 259 3.09 24.31 -5.45
N THR A 260 3.53 24.53 -6.69
CA THR A 260 3.09 25.67 -7.51
C THR A 260 1.57 25.60 -7.77
N LEU A 261 1.05 24.43 -8.11
CA LEU A 261 -0.39 24.20 -8.31
C LEU A 261 -1.19 24.41 -7.02
N ILE A 262 -0.71 23.89 -5.89
CA ILE A 262 -1.37 24.07 -4.59
C ILE A 262 -1.43 25.54 -4.21
N SER A 263 -0.34 26.28 -4.42
CA SER A 263 -0.28 27.72 -4.16
C SER A 263 -1.27 28.50 -5.04
N ALA A 264 -1.63 27.96 -6.21
CA ALA A 264 -2.66 28.49 -7.09
C ALA A 264 -4.08 27.95 -6.79
N GLY A 265 -4.29 27.25 -5.67
CA GLY A 265 -5.59 26.68 -5.29
C GLY A 265 -5.96 25.38 -5.99
N VAL A 266 -5.00 24.72 -6.65
CA VAL A 266 -5.19 23.44 -7.36
C VAL A 266 -4.52 22.33 -6.56
N ALA A 267 -5.26 21.72 -5.64
CA ALA A 267 -4.72 20.75 -4.67
C ALA A 267 -5.02 19.28 -5.00
N SER A 268 -5.87 18.99 -5.99
CA SER A 268 -6.30 17.63 -6.35
C SER A 268 -6.21 17.36 -7.84
N VAL A 269 -6.16 16.08 -8.22
CA VAL A 269 -6.19 15.65 -9.63
C VAL A 269 -7.49 16.08 -10.29
N ARG A 270 -8.62 16.00 -9.58
CA ARG A 270 -9.93 16.47 -10.06
C ARG A 270 -9.89 17.96 -10.38
N ARG A 271 -9.37 18.79 -9.46
CA ARG A 271 -9.29 20.24 -9.68
C ARG A 271 -8.36 20.60 -10.83
N LEU A 272 -7.26 19.88 -11.00
CA LEU A 272 -6.35 20.06 -12.13
C LEU A 272 -7.02 19.73 -13.46
N ALA A 273 -7.85 18.68 -13.50
CA ALA A 273 -8.57 18.25 -14.70
C ALA A 273 -9.67 19.23 -15.14
N GLU A 274 -10.14 20.11 -14.24
CA GLU A 274 -11.11 21.17 -14.54
C GLU A 274 -10.47 22.40 -15.20
N LEU A 275 -9.13 22.47 -15.28
CA LEU A 275 -8.45 23.59 -15.91
C LEU A 275 -8.34 23.40 -17.42
N GLU A 276 -8.35 24.51 -18.14
CA GLU A 276 -7.95 24.54 -19.54
C GLU A 276 -6.45 24.32 -19.71
N PHE A 277 -6.03 23.67 -20.82
CA PHE A 277 -4.63 23.31 -21.05
C PHE A 277 -3.66 24.50 -20.96
N TYR A 278 -4.06 25.66 -21.47
CA TYR A 278 -3.25 26.88 -21.45
C TYR A 278 -3.14 27.50 -20.05
N HIS A 279 -4.12 27.26 -19.17
CA HIS A 279 -4.02 27.66 -17.75
C HIS A 279 -3.00 26.79 -17.02
N ILE A 280 -2.97 25.48 -17.29
CA ILE A 280 -1.96 24.57 -16.73
C ILE A 280 -0.55 25.02 -17.14
N GLU A 281 -0.35 25.32 -18.42
CA GLU A 281 0.91 25.81 -18.98
C GLU A 281 1.35 27.13 -18.35
N ARG A 282 0.43 28.09 -18.22
CA ARG A 282 0.69 29.37 -17.56
C ARG A 282 1.11 29.19 -16.10
N LEU A 283 0.32 28.44 -15.32
CA LEU A 283 0.60 28.21 -13.90
C LEU A 283 1.95 27.52 -13.68
N LEU A 284 2.29 26.56 -14.54
CA LEU A 284 3.52 25.76 -14.40
C LEU A 284 4.71 26.33 -15.19
N SER A 285 4.54 27.48 -15.86
CA SER A 285 5.53 28.08 -16.74
C SER A 285 6.11 27.06 -17.75
N ARG A 286 5.21 26.37 -18.45
CA ARG A 286 5.53 25.37 -19.49
C ARG A 286 5.00 25.82 -20.84
N ASN A 287 5.64 25.32 -21.88
CA ASN A 287 5.23 25.57 -23.26
C ASN A 287 4.29 24.44 -23.74
N PRO A 288 3.45 24.71 -24.75
CA PRO A 288 2.75 23.67 -25.48
C PRO A 288 3.69 22.55 -25.96
N PRO A 289 3.25 21.27 -25.97
CA PRO A 289 1.89 20.77 -25.70
C PRO A 289 1.66 20.29 -24.25
N PHE A 290 2.45 20.75 -23.26
CA PHE A 290 2.44 20.18 -21.91
C PHE A 290 1.06 20.13 -21.25
N GLY A 291 0.25 21.18 -21.38
CA GLY A 291 -1.09 21.23 -20.81
C GLY A 291 -2.04 20.23 -21.46
N GLN A 292 -1.94 20.06 -22.78
CA GLN A 292 -2.76 19.11 -23.54
C GLN A 292 -2.42 17.67 -23.15
N GLU A 293 -1.13 17.32 -23.09
CA GLU A 293 -0.66 16.00 -22.65
C GLU A 293 -1.07 15.71 -21.20
N THR A 294 -1.04 16.73 -20.35
CA THR A 294 -1.50 16.64 -18.96
C THR A 294 -2.99 16.30 -18.91
N LEU A 295 -3.85 17.02 -19.63
CA LEU A 295 -5.29 16.74 -19.67
C LEU A 295 -5.62 15.37 -20.27
N LEU A 296 -4.93 14.97 -21.35
CA LEU A 296 -5.08 13.62 -21.92
C LEU A 296 -4.72 12.54 -20.89
N THR A 297 -3.68 12.77 -20.10
CA THR A 297 -3.30 11.85 -19.03
C THR A 297 -4.35 11.82 -17.93
N LEU A 298 -4.86 12.98 -17.50
CA LEU A 298 -5.87 13.08 -16.44
C LEU A 298 -7.19 12.40 -16.81
N ARG A 299 -7.58 12.37 -18.09
CA ARG A 299 -8.75 11.61 -18.58
C ARG A 299 -8.65 10.10 -18.30
N THR A 300 -7.44 9.58 -18.07
CA THR A 300 -7.19 8.18 -17.74
C THR A 300 -7.25 7.89 -16.23
N PHE A 301 -7.33 8.90 -15.37
CA PHE A 301 -7.47 8.68 -13.93
C PHE A 301 -8.91 8.21 -13.61
N PRO A 302 -9.09 7.15 -12.81
CA PRO A 302 -10.41 6.65 -12.44
C PRO A 302 -11.29 7.70 -11.78
N VAL A 303 -12.48 7.91 -12.33
CA VAL A 303 -13.51 8.74 -11.70
C VAL A 303 -14.58 7.83 -11.12
N ILE A 304 -14.38 7.42 -9.87
CA ILE A 304 -15.33 6.58 -9.14
C ILE A 304 -16.51 7.43 -8.68
N LYS A 305 -17.72 6.95 -8.95
CA LYS A 305 -18.97 7.49 -8.42
C LYS A 305 -19.73 6.38 -7.73
N VAL A 306 -20.24 6.68 -6.54
CA VAL A 306 -21.10 5.77 -5.79
C VAL A 306 -22.39 6.48 -5.43
N ARG A 307 -23.49 5.74 -5.50
CA ARG A 307 -24.77 6.08 -4.90
C ARG A 307 -25.20 4.87 -4.10
N ALA A 308 -25.72 5.07 -2.90
CA ALA A 308 -26.36 3.99 -2.20
C ALA A 308 -27.56 4.50 -1.42
N ARG A 309 -28.48 3.59 -1.16
CA ARG A 309 -29.75 3.88 -0.51
C ARG A 309 -30.19 2.68 0.32
N PHE A 310 -30.88 2.99 1.41
CA PHE A 310 -31.78 2.03 2.02
C PHE A 310 -32.93 1.77 1.02
N GLU A 311 -33.17 0.50 0.70
CA GLU A 311 -34.26 0.13 -0.21
C GLU A 311 -35.53 -0.18 0.58
N ARG A 312 -35.45 -1.11 1.54
CA ARG A 312 -36.57 -1.53 2.38
C ARG A 312 -36.09 -2.40 3.53
N TRP A 313 -36.95 -2.62 4.52
CA TRP A 313 -36.78 -3.73 5.46
C TRP A 313 -37.04 -5.06 4.74
N ALA A 314 -36.30 -6.09 5.13
CA ALA A 314 -36.43 -7.43 4.57
C ALA A 314 -37.77 -8.07 5.01
N THR A 315 -38.39 -8.81 4.09
CA THR A 315 -39.55 -9.65 4.35
C THR A 315 -39.12 -11.05 4.82
N VAL A 316 -40.10 -11.89 5.14
CA VAL A 316 -39.84 -13.31 5.50
C VAL A 316 -39.22 -14.06 4.31
N GLU A 317 -39.71 -13.81 3.09
CA GLU A 317 -39.21 -14.41 1.84
C GLU A 317 -37.74 -14.04 1.58
N ASP A 318 -37.35 -12.79 1.83
CA ASP A 318 -35.95 -12.38 1.75
C ASP A 318 -35.08 -13.16 2.74
N GLY A 319 -35.61 -13.52 3.90
CA GLY A 319 -34.89 -14.31 4.92
C GLY A 319 -34.50 -15.70 4.43
N GLU A 320 -35.32 -16.33 3.60
CA GLU A 320 -35.00 -17.63 2.97
C GLU A 320 -33.97 -17.44 1.85
N ALA A 321 -34.19 -16.46 0.96
CA ALA A 321 -33.26 -16.13 -0.12
C ALA A 321 -31.87 -15.71 0.40
N LEU A 322 -31.80 -14.99 1.53
CA LEU A 322 -30.53 -14.58 2.15
C LEU A 322 -29.77 -15.75 2.77
N ARG A 323 -30.47 -16.76 3.29
CA ARG A 323 -29.83 -18.00 3.78
C ARG A 323 -29.25 -18.80 2.63
N GLU A 324 -29.95 -18.86 1.49
CA GLU A 324 -29.44 -19.46 0.27
C GLU A 324 -28.25 -18.67 -0.30
N TRP A 325 -28.31 -17.33 -0.28
CA TRP A 325 -27.22 -16.46 -0.73
C TRP A 325 -25.97 -16.62 0.15
N ASP A 326 -26.11 -16.67 1.47
CA ASP A 326 -24.99 -16.93 2.39
C ASP A 326 -24.38 -18.33 2.19
N ALA A 327 -25.21 -19.32 1.87
CA ALA A 327 -24.76 -20.67 1.55
C ALA A 327 -24.03 -20.72 0.19
N ALA A 328 -24.51 -19.97 -0.80
CA ALA A 328 -23.93 -19.86 -2.14
C ALA A 328 -22.65 -19.00 -2.18
N ALA A 329 -22.51 -18.01 -1.29
CA ALA A 329 -21.28 -17.22 -1.12
C ALA A 329 -20.09 -18.06 -0.62
N GLY A 330 -20.33 -19.31 -0.17
CA GLY A 330 -19.31 -20.33 0.09
C GLY A 330 -18.98 -21.24 -1.12
N GLY A 331 -19.60 -21.01 -2.28
CA GLY A 331 -19.52 -21.81 -3.51
C GLY A 331 -18.46 -21.34 -4.51
N GLU A 332 -18.02 -22.28 -5.36
CA GLU A 332 -16.78 -22.24 -6.14
C GLU A 332 -16.70 -21.16 -7.25
N GLU A 333 -17.81 -20.49 -7.56
CA GLU A 333 -18.05 -19.85 -8.86
C GLU A 333 -17.58 -18.38 -8.97
N ASP A 334 -17.32 -17.70 -7.85
CA ASP A 334 -16.83 -16.30 -7.81
C ASP A 334 -15.31 -16.19 -8.12
N ARG A 335 -14.64 -17.32 -8.43
CA ARG A 335 -13.18 -17.46 -8.48
C ARG A 335 -12.46 -16.79 -9.64
N ARG A 336 -13.15 -16.31 -10.68
CA ARG A 336 -12.45 -15.80 -11.88
C ARG A 336 -12.13 -14.30 -11.85
N ASP A 337 -12.94 -13.41 -11.27
CA ASP A 337 -12.68 -11.95 -11.37
C ASP A 337 -13.32 -11.05 -10.27
N GLY A 338 -13.61 -11.57 -9.08
CA GLY A 338 -14.11 -10.76 -7.95
C GLY A 338 -14.13 -11.49 -6.61
N VAL A 339 -14.28 -10.75 -5.51
CA VAL A 339 -14.57 -11.30 -4.18
C VAL A 339 -15.72 -10.49 -3.59
N ALA A 340 -16.88 -11.12 -3.44
CA ALA A 340 -17.94 -10.62 -2.58
C ALA A 340 -17.92 -11.39 -1.25
N SER A 341 -17.89 -10.69 -0.11
CA SER A 341 -18.14 -11.31 1.19
C SER A 341 -19.42 -10.70 1.77
N SER A 342 -20.53 -11.40 1.53
CA SER A 342 -21.78 -11.23 2.25
C SER A 342 -21.95 -12.49 3.09
N ARG A 343 -21.71 -12.39 4.40
CA ARG A 343 -22.33 -13.33 5.35
C ARG A 343 -23.34 -12.49 6.11
N SER A 344 -24.62 -12.81 6.02
CA SER A 344 -25.66 -12.17 6.81
C SER A 344 -25.52 -12.54 8.29
N ASP A 345 -26.11 -11.71 9.14
CA ASP A 345 -25.96 -11.75 10.60
C ASP A 345 -26.91 -12.77 11.27
N ASN A 346 -27.10 -13.94 10.67
CA ASN A 346 -28.14 -14.89 11.09
C ASN A 346 -27.80 -15.62 12.42
N ARG A 347 -26.66 -15.33 13.06
CA ARG A 347 -26.25 -15.96 14.33
C ARG A 347 -26.58 -15.14 15.58
N ASP A 348 -27.08 -13.92 15.45
CA ASP A 348 -27.34 -13.05 16.63
C ASP A 348 -28.63 -12.22 16.51
N SER A 349 -29.63 -12.74 15.78
CA SER A 349 -31.01 -12.20 15.72
C SER A 349 -31.73 -12.18 17.08
N GLY A 350 -31.05 -12.51 18.18
CA GLY A 350 -31.47 -12.32 19.57
C GLY A 350 -31.02 -10.99 20.20
N ARG A 351 -30.19 -10.17 19.55
CA ARG A 351 -29.88 -8.82 20.05
C ARG A 351 -31.06 -7.87 19.79
N GLN A 352 -31.80 -7.58 20.88
CA GLN A 352 -32.95 -6.69 20.97
C GLN A 352 -32.90 -5.51 19.94
N GLY A 353 -33.88 -5.46 19.04
CA GLY A 353 -34.18 -4.28 18.21
C GLY A 353 -33.57 -4.20 16.80
N LYS A 354 -32.74 -5.16 16.36
CA LYS A 354 -32.22 -5.18 14.98
C LYS A 354 -33.19 -5.86 14.01
N ARG A 355 -33.39 -5.27 12.83
CA ARG A 355 -34.16 -5.81 11.69
C ARG A 355 -33.23 -5.96 10.49
N MET A 356 -33.47 -6.98 9.66
CA MET A 356 -32.74 -7.12 8.40
C MET A 356 -33.21 -6.03 7.43
N ALA A 357 -32.26 -5.26 6.89
CA ALA A 357 -32.47 -4.22 5.89
C ALA A 357 -31.88 -4.66 4.56
N ILE A 358 -32.59 -4.38 3.46
CA ILE A 358 -32.07 -4.50 2.11
C ILE A 358 -31.56 -3.13 1.66
N LEU A 359 -30.31 -3.08 1.24
CA LEU A 359 -29.63 -1.89 0.75
C LEU A 359 -29.16 -2.11 -0.67
N ARG A 360 -29.09 -1.02 -1.44
CA ARG A 360 -28.49 -1.02 -2.77
C ARG A 360 -27.39 0.01 -2.87
N ALA A 361 -26.27 -0.41 -3.45
CA ALA A 361 -25.17 0.45 -3.83
C ALA A 361 -24.89 0.32 -5.33
N GLU A 362 -24.97 1.44 -6.01
CA GLU A 362 -24.56 1.58 -7.39
C GLU A 362 -23.17 2.19 -7.46
N ILE A 363 -22.23 1.48 -8.08
CA ILE A 363 -20.85 1.92 -8.28
C ILE A 363 -20.53 2.01 -9.77
N ARG A 364 -19.96 3.14 -10.21
CA ARG A 364 -19.57 3.38 -11.60
C ARG A 364 -18.18 4.00 -11.69
N CYS A 365 -17.51 3.76 -12.81
CA CYS A 365 -16.28 4.45 -13.19
C CYS A 365 -16.55 5.27 -14.47
N VAL A 366 -16.62 6.60 -14.33
CA VAL A 366 -17.13 7.52 -15.37
C VAL A 366 -16.04 8.30 -16.09
N ASN A 367 -14.99 7.60 -16.52
CA ASN A 367 -13.91 8.21 -17.28
C ASN A 367 -14.38 8.70 -18.67
N GLU A 368 -13.90 9.86 -19.10
CA GLU A 368 -14.08 10.34 -20.48
C GLU A 368 -13.38 9.43 -21.49
N VAL A 369 -12.21 8.90 -21.11
CA VAL A 369 -11.41 8.00 -21.94
C VAL A 369 -11.10 6.75 -21.14
N VAL A 370 -11.40 5.58 -21.71
CA VAL A 370 -11.02 4.30 -21.12
C VAL A 370 -9.48 4.22 -21.07
N PRO A 371 -8.87 4.09 -19.87
CA PRO A 371 -7.43 4.00 -19.77
C PRO A 371 -6.90 2.76 -20.49
N THR A 372 -5.83 2.91 -21.26
CA THR A 372 -5.05 1.76 -21.72
C THR A 372 -4.12 1.33 -20.60
N TRP A 373 -4.56 0.34 -19.82
CA TRP A 373 -3.67 -0.30 -18.87
C TRP A 373 -2.70 -1.25 -19.58
N LYS A 374 -1.53 -1.48 -18.98
CA LYS A 374 -0.64 -2.56 -19.42
C LYS A 374 -1.42 -3.88 -19.36
N LYS A 375 -1.20 -4.78 -20.32
CA LYS A 375 -1.95 -6.05 -20.47
C LYS A 375 -2.12 -6.82 -19.15
N ASP A 376 -1.12 -6.72 -18.27
CA ASP A 376 -1.07 -7.49 -17.02
C ASP A 376 -1.42 -6.68 -15.76
N HIS A 377 -1.91 -5.44 -15.88
CA HIS A 377 -2.17 -4.60 -14.71
C HIS A 377 -3.42 -3.73 -14.86
N VAL A 378 -4.58 -4.33 -14.64
CA VAL A 378 -5.85 -3.63 -14.52
C VAL A 378 -6.11 -3.31 -13.04
N PRO A 379 -6.33 -2.04 -12.66
CA PRO A 379 -6.61 -1.68 -11.28
C PRO A 379 -7.86 -2.36 -10.74
N TRP A 380 -7.86 -2.61 -9.44
CA TRP A 380 -9.03 -3.10 -8.73
C TRP A 380 -9.74 -1.95 -8.03
N VAL A 381 -11.07 -2.07 -7.92
CA VAL A 381 -11.91 -1.19 -7.11
C VAL A 381 -12.53 -2.01 -6.01
N CYS A 382 -12.59 -1.42 -4.83
CA CYS A 382 -13.30 -1.96 -3.69
C CYS A 382 -14.47 -1.05 -3.31
N LEU A 383 -15.54 -1.67 -2.79
CA LEU A 383 -16.65 -1.02 -2.12
C LEU A 383 -16.90 -1.78 -0.82
N ALA A 384 -16.98 -1.05 0.29
CA ALA A 384 -17.29 -1.66 1.57
C ALA A 384 -18.29 -0.83 2.36
N VAL A 385 -18.99 -1.50 3.25
CA VAL A 385 -19.97 -0.89 4.15
C VAL A 385 -19.63 -1.30 5.57
N GLU A 386 -19.42 -0.31 6.42
CA GLU A 386 -19.09 -0.45 7.82
C GLU A 386 -20.26 0.03 8.70
N ARG A 387 -20.45 -0.61 9.85
CA ARG A 387 -21.37 -0.12 10.88
C ARG A 387 -20.76 1.09 11.59
N GLY A 388 -21.58 2.07 11.90
CA GLY A 388 -21.17 3.29 12.59
C GLY A 388 -21.24 4.54 11.70
N PRO A 389 -21.12 5.73 12.30
CA PRO A 389 -21.11 6.98 11.57
C PRO A 389 -19.90 7.09 10.65
N LEU A 390 -19.95 8.05 9.72
CA LEU A 390 -18.79 8.40 8.90
C LEU A 390 -17.58 8.68 9.82
N PRO A 391 -16.46 7.96 9.66
CA PRO A 391 -15.32 8.15 10.54
C PRO A 391 -14.75 9.56 10.37
N GLN A 392 -14.69 10.33 11.46
CA GLN A 392 -14.07 11.65 11.43
C GLN A 392 -12.54 11.50 11.39
N GLY A 393 -11.87 12.04 10.36
CA GLY A 393 -10.41 12.19 10.33
C GLY A 393 -9.58 10.89 10.34
N HIS A 394 -10.10 9.78 9.83
CA HIS A 394 -9.40 8.48 9.84
C HIS A 394 -8.67 8.18 8.53
N ARG A 395 -7.85 9.12 8.04
CA ARG A 395 -6.86 8.79 7.00
C ARG A 395 -5.60 8.24 7.67
N VAL A 396 -4.90 7.37 6.96
CA VAL A 396 -3.62 6.75 7.40
C VAL A 396 -2.62 7.82 7.87
N VAL A 397 -2.68 9.01 7.28
CA VAL A 397 -1.76 10.13 7.55
C VAL A 397 -2.16 10.99 8.74
N ASP A 398 -3.43 11.02 9.11
CA ASP A 398 -3.95 11.91 10.17
C ASP A 398 -3.54 11.43 11.58
N SER A 399 -2.93 10.25 11.69
CA SER A 399 -2.44 9.66 12.94
C SER A 399 -1.16 10.30 13.51
N ARG A 400 -0.76 11.50 13.07
CA ARG A 400 0.34 12.23 13.73
C ARG A 400 -0.11 12.59 15.15
N ARG A 401 0.49 11.95 16.17
CA ARG A 401 0.46 12.44 17.55
C ARG A 401 0.72 13.94 17.53
N GLY A 402 -0.22 14.71 18.09
CA GLY A 402 -0.20 16.16 18.09
C GLY A 402 1.13 16.72 18.59
N GLY A 403 1.87 17.36 17.69
CA GLY A 403 2.89 18.34 18.01
C GLY A 403 2.26 19.73 17.91
N GLY A 404 1.39 20.05 18.86
CA GLY A 404 0.85 21.39 19.05
C GLY A 404 1.62 22.07 20.17
N SER A 405 2.42 23.07 19.82
CA SER A 405 2.97 24.03 20.78
C SER A 405 1.80 24.76 21.45
N GLY A 406 1.64 24.57 22.76
CA GLY A 406 0.59 25.17 23.56
C GLY A 406 0.88 24.91 25.04
N ASN A 407 1.38 25.94 25.72
CA ASN A 407 1.84 25.90 27.10
C ASN A 407 0.64 25.94 28.06
N SER A 408 0.27 24.83 28.70
CA SER A 408 -0.46 24.83 29.98
C SER A 408 -0.61 23.42 30.58
N GLY A 409 -0.12 23.24 31.80
CA GLY A 409 -0.64 22.26 32.78
C GLY A 409 -0.32 20.78 32.52
N THR A 410 0.66 20.27 33.26
CA THR A 410 1.01 18.84 33.38
C THR A 410 -0.20 17.97 33.73
N ALA A 411 -0.65 17.16 32.78
CA ALA A 411 -1.38 15.91 33.03
C ALA A 411 -0.50 14.74 32.54
N PRO A 412 -0.41 13.62 33.29
CA PRO A 412 0.46 12.51 32.93
C PRO A 412 0.00 11.85 31.63
N PRO A 413 0.92 11.22 30.86
CA PRO A 413 0.57 10.57 29.61
C PRO A 413 -0.47 9.47 29.85
N PRO A 414 -1.50 9.34 28.99
CA PRO A 414 -2.44 8.23 29.10
C PRO A 414 -1.67 6.93 28.92
N ALA A 415 -1.82 6.05 29.91
CA ALA A 415 -1.23 4.73 29.91
C ALA A 415 -1.61 3.98 28.62
N VAL A 416 -0.65 3.21 28.11
CA VAL A 416 -0.84 2.24 27.03
C VAL A 416 -1.84 1.19 27.51
N GLY A 417 -3.14 1.47 27.34
CA GLY A 417 -4.20 0.63 27.91
C GLY A 417 -5.60 0.82 27.32
N ASP A 418 -5.86 1.91 26.58
CA ASP A 418 -7.24 2.25 26.15
C ASP A 418 -7.64 1.74 24.74
N ALA A 419 -6.98 0.70 24.23
CA ALA A 419 -7.46 -0.05 23.05
C ALA A 419 -8.69 -0.94 23.34
N ARG A 420 -9.17 -0.97 24.59
CA ARG A 420 -10.32 -1.79 25.02
C ARG A 420 -11.69 -1.10 24.90
N ARG A 421 -11.77 0.17 24.49
CA ARG A 421 -13.07 0.88 24.43
C ARG A 421 -13.91 0.68 23.16
N ASN A 422 -13.39 0.02 22.13
CA ASN A 422 -14.18 -0.27 20.91
C ASN A 422 -15.10 -1.49 21.05
N ALA A 423 -15.13 -2.16 22.21
CA ALA A 423 -15.88 -3.41 22.38
C ALA A 423 -17.40 -3.22 22.59
N VAL A 424 -17.90 -1.98 22.70
CA VAL A 424 -19.30 -1.72 23.14
C VAL A 424 -20.22 -1.20 22.02
N THR A 425 -19.71 -0.58 20.95
CA THR A 425 -20.57 0.10 19.94
C THR A 425 -20.75 -0.63 18.60
N GLY A 426 -19.96 -1.68 18.32
CA GLY A 426 -20.01 -2.36 17.00
C GLY A 426 -19.53 -1.49 15.83
N GLU A 427 -19.02 -0.29 16.11
CA GLU A 427 -18.44 0.60 15.10
C GLU A 427 -17.21 -0.04 14.45
N GLY A 428 -17.13 0.08 13.13
CA GLY A 428 -16.07 -0.55 12.33
C GLY A 428 -16.30 -2.02 12.02
N GLU A 429 -17.45 -2.59 12.38
CA GLU A 429 -17.89 -3.90 11.88
C GLU A 429 -18.16 -3.81 10.37
N LEU A 430 -17.67 -4.78 9.61
CA LEU A 430 -17.93 -4.90 8.18
C LEU A 430 -19.31 -5.55 7.92
N LEU A 431 -20.19 -4.82 7.24
CA LEU A 431 -21.52 -5.28 6.84
C LEU A 431 -21.55 -5.85 5.43
N PHE A 432 -20.79 -5.26 4.51
CA PHE A 432 -20.70 -5.71 3.12
C PHE A 432 -19.34 -5.36 2.53
N PHE A 433 -18.82 -6.25 1.68
CA PHE A 433 -17.61 -5.99 0.92
C PHE A 433 -17.68 -6.58 -0.48
N TRP A 434 -17.36 -5.74 -1.46
CA TRP A 434 -17.16 -6.12 -2.85
C TRP A 434 -15.81 -5.60 -3.34
N ARG A 435 -15.14 -6.43 -4.14
CA ARG A 435 -13.86 -6.11 -4.74
C ARG A 435 -13.79 -6.70 -6.15
N GLY A 436 -13.39 -5.90 -7.14
CA GLY A 436 -13.33 -6.38 -8.52
C GLY A 436 -12.57 -5.48 -9.49
N SER A 437 -12.35 -6.00 -10.69
CA SER A 437 -11.68 -5.26 -11.77
C SER A 437 -12.44 -3.99 -12.14
N ILE A 438 -11.71 -2.88 -12.25
CA ILE A 438 -12.31 -1.58 -12.64
C ILE A 438 -13.00 -1.63 -14.02
N LYS A 439 -12.61 -2.58 -14.90
CA LYS A 439 -13.28 -2.82 -16.21
C LYS A 439 -14.78 -3.05 -16.06
N ARG A 440 -15.19 -3.74 -15.00
CA ARG A 440 -16.60 -4.07 -14.73
C ARG A 440 -17.44 -2.84 -14.41
N LEU A 441 -16.80 -1.71 -14.10
CA LEU A 441 -17.45 -0.45 -13.73
C LEU A 441 -17.46 0.56 -14.88
N MET A 442 -16.80 0.26 -16.00
CA MET A 442 -16.73 1.13 -17.18
C MET A 442 -17.85 0.79 -18.17
N GLY A 443 -18.11 1.68 -19.13
CA GLY A 443 -19.12 1.45 -20.18
C GLY A 443 -20.53 1.94 -19.84
N GLY A 444 -20.67 2.83 -18.86
CA GLY A 444 -21.90 3.60 -18.61
C GLY A 444 -22.93 2.96 -17.68
N VAL A 445 -23.05 1.62 -17.69
CA VAL A 445 -24.04 0.89 -16.87
C VAL A 445 -23.64 0.84 -15.40
N GLY A 446 -22.34 0.70 -15.09
CA GLY A 446 -21.89 0.50 -13.72
C GLY A 446 -22.30 -0.85 -13.14
N MET A 447 -22.23 -1.00 -11.82
CA MET A 447 -22.65 -2.20 -11.10
C MET A 447 -23.64 -1.81 -10.01
N ASP A 448 -24.77 -2.53 -9.96
CA ASP A 448 -25.76 -2.43 -8.90
C ASP A 448 -25.59 -3.61 -7.94
N LEU A 449 -25.31 -3.30 -6.68
CA LEU A 449 -25.03 -4.27 -5.62
C LEU A 449 -26.15 -4.18 -4.59
N ALA A 450 -26.99 -5.21 -4.53
CA ALA A 450 -27.92 -5.42 -3.43
C ALA A 450 -27.21 -6.20 -2.31
N PHE A 451 -27.47 -5.85 -1.06
CA PHE A 451 -26.97 -6.59 0.09
C PHE A 451 -27.89 -6.39 1.29
N ALA A 452 -27.83 -7.33 2.23
CA ALA A 452 -28.60 -7.24 3.46
C ALA A 452 -27.71 -6.97 4.67
N ALA A 453 -28.20 -6.16 5.60
CA ALA A 453 -27.52 -5.85 6.85
C ALA A 453 -28.52 -5.82 8.02
N ALA A 454 -28.14 -6.34 9.18
CA ALA A 454 -28.94 -6.23 10.40
C ALA A 454 -28.77 -4.84 11.01
N LEU A 455 -29.80 -3.99 10.92
CA LEU A 455 -29.77 -2.59 11.36
C LEU A 455 -30.87 -2.29 12.37
N GLN A 456 -30.63 -1.36 13.28
CA GLN A 456 -31.68 -0.71 14.08
C GLN A 456 -32.29 0.46 13.29
N PRO A 457 -33.56 0.83 13.56
CA PRO A 457 -34.09 2.09 13.07
C PRO A 457 -33.19 3.27 13.45
N ARG A 458 -33.00 4.22 12.52
CA ARG A 458 -32.07 5.38 12.66
C ARG A 458 -30.58 5.02 12.81
N GLU A 459 -30.21 3.76 12.70
CA GLU A 459 -28.80 3.38 12.71
C GLU A 459 -28.09 3.93 11.48
N SER A 460 -26.93 4.54 11.69
CA SER A 460 -26.09 5.02 10.60
C SER A 460 -25.04 3.99 10.23
N ILE A 461 -24.86 3.84 8.92
CA ILE A 461 -23.81 3.04 8.32
C ILE A 461 -22.96 3.92 7.41
N PHE A 462 -21.73 3.49 7.21
CA PHE A 462 -20.74 4.18 6.43
C PHE A 462 -20.36 3.34 5.21
N LEU A 463 -20.52 3.90 4.02
CA LEU A 463 -20.07 3.31 2.78
C LEU A 463 -18.82 4.03 2.27
N TRP A 464 -17.87 3.27 1.75
CA TRP A 464 -16.75 3.82 1.01
C TRP A 464 -16.38 2.97 -0.20
N ALA A 465 -15.78 3.60 -1.20
CA ALA A 465 -15.20 2.94 -2.36
C ALA A 465 -13.91 3.62 -2.80
N SER A 466 -12.95 2.85 -3.33
CA SER A 466 -11.70 3.41 -3.84
C SER A 466 -11.05 2.52 -4.89
N CYS A 467 -10.22 3.12 -5.76
CA CYS A 467 -9.28 2.37 -6.59
C CYS A 467 -8.12 1.89 -5.71
N GLU A 468 -7.56 0.72 -5.97
CA GLU A 468 -6.46 0.16 -5.19
C GLU A 468 -5.06 0.60 -5.62
N ASP A 469 -4.93 1.40 -6.68
CA ASP A 469 -3.63 1.82 -7.18
C ASP A 469 -3.44 3.34 -7.26
N ILE A 470 -4.50 4.13 -7.07
CA ILE A 470 -4.47 5.59 -7.31
C ILE A 470 -5.08 6.34 -6.13
N VAL A 471 -4.29 7.18 -5.46
CA VAL A 471 -4.78 8.03 -4.37
C VAL A 471 -5.64 9.19 -4.89
N GLY A 472 -6.57 9.67 -4.06
CA GLY A 472 -7.58 10.67 -4.47
C GLY A 472 -8.83 10.07 -5.10
N THR A 473 -8.96 8.74 -5.11
CA THR A 473 -10.14 8.02 -5.66
C THR A 473 -11.12 7.56 -4.59
N LEU A 474 -10.82 7.79 -3.31
CA LEU A 474 -11.70 7.44 -2.19
C LEU A 474 -12.98 8.28 -2.25
N VAL A 475 -14.12 7.60 -2.23
CA VAL A 475 -15.46 8.16 -2.13
C VAL A 475 -16.08 7.61 -0.87
N GLU A 476 -16.73 8.48 -0.10
CA GLU A 476 -17.30 8.17 1.22
C GLU A 476 -18.72 8.71 1.30
N MET A 477 -19.61 7.98 1.97
CA MET A 477 -21.01 8.37 2.13
C MET A 477 -21.61 7.74 3.39
N GLY A 478 -22.40 8.51 4.13
CA GLY A 478 -23.24 8.00 5.22
C GLY A 478 -24.64 7.63 4.72
N ILE A 479 -25.21 6.56 5.27
CA ILE A 479 -26.60 6.17 5.05
C ILE A 479 -27.21 5.93 6.42
N THR A 480 -28.41 6.43 6.65
CA THR A 480 -29.14 6.20 7.91
C THR A 480 -30.39 5.40 7.61
N ALA A 481 -30.60 4.32 8.37
CA ALA A 481 -31.82 3.53 8.26
C ALA A 481 -33.04 4.39 8.65
N PRO A 482 -34.19 4.26 7.96
CA PRO A 482 -35.40 4.99 8.33
C PRO A 482 -35.95 4.53 9.68
N ASP A 483 -36.86 5.31 10.25
CA ASP A 483 -37.52 5.01 11.52
C ASP A 483 -38.47 3.78 11.45
N VAL A 484 -39.03 3.45 10.28
CA VAL A 484 -40.13 2.46 10.13
C VAL A 484 -39.95 1.52 8.95
#